data_AF-X0YZS9-F1
#
_entry.id   AF-X0YZS9-F1
#
_cell.length_a   1.000
_cell.length_b   1.000
_cell.length_c   1.000
_cell.angle_alpha   90.00
_cell.angle_beta   90.00
_cell.angle_gamma   90.00
#
_symmetry.space_group_name_H-M   'P 1'
#
loop_
_entity.id
_entity.type
_entity.pdbx_description
1 polymer ?
#
loop_
_entity_poly.entity_id
_entity_poly.type
_entity_poly.pdbx_seq_one_letter_code
_entity_poly.pdbx_strand_id
1 'polypeptide(L)'
;MASVEEAIDLANEFAPEHLCLHLSEAERWLEKVRDAGGVFVGEVSAETLGDYMAGPSHVMPTGGTARFSSPLGVQDFLKSTSV
;
A
#
# COMPACT_ATOMS: atom_id res chain seq x y z
N MET A 1 -17.85 -19.41 3.47
CA MET A 1 -17.83 -17.97 3.14
C MET A 1 -16.41 -17.49 3.36
N ALA A 2 -15.85 -16.74 2.43
CA ALA A 2 -14.48 -16.25 2.57
C ALA A 2 -14.40 -15.16 3.66
N SER A 3 -13.33 -15.18 4.47
CA SER A 3 -13.12 -14.21 5.56
C SER A 3 -12.34 -12.97 5.09
N VAL A 4 -12.34 -11.91 5.90
CA VAL A 4 -11.50 -10.73 5.63
C VAL A 4 -10.01 -11.09 5.74
N GLU A 5 -9.64 -11.97 6.67
CA GLU A 5 -8.30 -12.55 6.72
C GLU A 5 -7.87 -13.18 5.39
N GLU A 6 -8.70 -14.05 4.82
CA GLU A 6 -8.39 -14.72 3.55
C GLU A 6 -8.25 -13.70 2.41
N ALA A 7 -9.05 -12.63 2.41
CA ALA A 7 -8.94 -11.56 1.42
C ALA A 7 -7.63 -10.76 1.56
N ILE A 8 -7.17 -10.51 2.80
CA ILE A 8 -5.89 -9.83 3.05
C ILE A 8 -4.71 -10.75 2.70
N ASP A 9 -4.80 -12.04 3.00
CA ASP A 9 -3.78 -13.00 2.60
C ASP A 9 -3.65 -13.07 1.08
N LEU A 10 -4.77 -13.08 0.36
CA LEU A 10 -4.78 -12.97 -1.10
C LEU A 10 -4.20 -11.63 -1.58
N ALA A 11 -4.53 -10.51 -0.93
CA ALA A 11 -3.97 -9.21 -1.29
C ALA A 11 -2.45 -9.17 -1.13
N ASN A 12 -1.92 -9.75 -0.05
CA ASN A 12 -0.47 -9.88 0.16
C ASN A 12 0.18 -10.78 -0.91
N GLU A 13 -0.49 -11.84 -1.34
CA GLU A 13 -0.01 -12.67 -2.45
C GLU A 13 -0.05 -11.92 -3.79
N PHE A 14 -1.06 -11.08 -4.00
CA PHE A 14 -1.17 -10.29 -5.21
C PHE A 14 -0.15 -9.13 -5.25
N ALA A 15 0.18 -8.56 -4.09
CA ALA A 15 1.07 -7.42 -3.91
C ALA A 15 0.69 -6.21 -4.78
N PRO A 16 -0.50 -5.62 -4.57
CA PRO A 16 -1.04 -4.56 -5.40
C PRO A 16 -0.20 -3.27 -5.30
N GLU A 17 -0.31 -2.46 -6.36
CA GLU A 17 0.12 -1.06 -6.32
C GLU A 17 -0.65 -0.28 -5.25
N HIS A 18 -1.99 -0.35 -5.29
CA HIS A 18 -2.89 0.29 -4.33
C HIS A 18 -3.82 -0.73 -3.67
N LEU A 19 -3.94 -0.69 -2.34
CA LEU A 19 -4.87 -1.51 -1.57
C LEU A 19 -5.88 -0.61 -0.84
N CYS A 20 -7.16 -0.75 -1.17
CA CYS A 20 -8.26 -0.01 -0.53
C CYS A 20 -9.01 -0.89 0.49
N LEU A 21 -8.86 -0.57 1.77
CA LEU A 21 -9.55 -1.24 2.88
C LEU A 21 -10.90 -0.56 3.15
N HIS A 22 -11.89 -0.87 2.31
CA HIS A 22 -13.26 -0.37 2.43
C HIS A 22 -14.12 -1.32 3.28
N LEU A 23 -13.80 -1.41 4.57
CA LEU A 23 -14.38 -2.37 5.52
C LEU A 23 -14.72 -1.67 6.85
N SER A 24 -15.62 -2.24 7.64
CA SER A 24 -15.82 -1.81 9.03
C SER A 24 -14.57 -2.09 9.88
N GLU A 25 -14.20 -1.14 10.75
CA GLU A 25 -13.01 -1.22 11.60
C GLU A 25 -11.71 -1.43 10.78
N ALA A 26 -11.61 -0.83 9.58
CA ALA A 26 -10.51 -1.01 8.62
C ALA A 26 -9.10 -0.91 9.23
N GLU A 27 -8.91 -0.01 10.20
CA GLU A 27 -7.64 0.21 10.87
C GLU A 27 -7.08 -1.05 11.55
N ARG A 28 -7.94 -1.94 12.08
CA ARG A 28 -7.49 -3.17 12.76
C ARG A 28 -6.78 -4.15 11.84
N TRP A 29 -6.95 -3.98 10.53
CA TRP A 29 -6.42 -4.86 9.50
C TRP A 29 -5.07 -4.40 8.95
N LEU A 30 -4.68 -3.16 9.23
CA LEU A 30 -3.44 -2.57 8.73
C LEU A 30 -2.21 -3.41 9.07
N GLU A 31 -2.14 -3.94 10.29
CA GLU A 31 -1.03 -4.78 10.75
C GLU A 31 -0.87 -6.09 9.96
N LYS A 32 -1.93 -6.53 9.26
CA LYS A 32 -1.89 -7.75 8.42
C LYS A 32 -1.50 -7.46 6.97
N VAL A 33 -1.46 -6.20 6.55
CA VAL A 33 -1.01 -5.80 5.20
C VAL A 33 0.51 -5.75 5.18
N ARG A 34 1.12 -6.60 4.37
CA ARG A 34 2.58 -6.74 4.22
C ARG A 34 3.06 -6.20 2.87
N ASP A 35 2.33 -6.49 1.80
CA ASP A 35 2.75 -6.22 0.44
C ASP A 35 1.72 -5.32 -0.27
N ALA A 36 1.95 -4.01 -0.27
CA ALA A 36 1.17 -3.02 -1.02
C ALA A 36 2.02 -1.76 -1.25
N GLY A 37 1.89 -1.11 -2.42
CA GLY A 37 2.54 0.18 -2.67
C GLY A 37 1.95 1.28 -1.78
N GLY A 38 0.63 1.40 -1.76
CA GLY A 38 -0.12 2.34 -0.91
C GLY A 38 -1.35 1.68 -0.31
N VAL A 39 -1.68 2.03 0.93
CA VAL A 39 -2.86 1.52 1.63
C VAL A 39 -3.82 2.66 1.98
N PHE A 40 -5.06 2.53 1.53
CA PHE A 40 -6.13 3.49 1.73
C PHE A 40 -7.15 2.94 2.71
N VAL A 41 -7.38 3.63 3.83
CA VAL A 41 -8.02 3.03 5.02
C VAL A 41 -9.36 3.68 5.32
N GLY A 42 -10.44 2.91 5.19
CA GLY A 42 -11.78 3.37 5.52
C GLY A 42 -12.49 4.09 4.38
N GLU A 43 -13.74 4.47 4.64
CA GLU A 43 -14.69 4.93 3.63
C GLU A 43 -14.31 6.25 2.95
N VAL A 44 -13.62 7.13 3.66
CA VAL A 44 -13.28 8.48 3.18
C VAL A 44 -11.90 8.57 2.54
N SER A 45 -11.13 7.50 2.54
CA SER A 45 -9.80 7.43 1.94
C SER A 45 -9.88 6.88 0.52
N ALA A 46 -10.47 7.63 -0.41
CA ALA A 46 -10.43 7.25 -1.81
C ALA A 46 -9.01 7.30 -2.36
N GLU A 47 -8.64 6.34 -3.22
CA GLU A 47 -7.34 6.27 -3.92
C GLU A 47 -6.98 7.60 -4.60
N THR A 48 -7.98 8.23 -5.23
CA THR A 48 -7.83 9.53 -5.93
C THR A 48 -7.31 10.65 -5.03
N LEU A 49 -7.55 10.60 -3.71
CA LEU A 49 -6.94 11.57 -2.81
C LEU A 49 -5.41 11.38 -2.75
N GLY A 50 -4.93 10.13 -2.74
CA GLY A 50 -3.50 9.80 -2.81
C GLY A 50 -2.86 10.23 -4.13
N ASP A 51 -3.57 10.04 -5.24
CA ASP A 51 -3.07 10.38 -6.57
C ASP A 51 -2.81 11.88 -6.77
N TYR A 52 -3.55 12.73 -6.04
CA TYR A 52 -3.59 14.16 -6.35
C TYR A 52 -3.21 15.08 -5.18
N MET A 53 -3.58 14.79 -3.93
CA MET A 53 -3.54 15.82 -2.88
C MET A 53 -3.04 15.35 -1.50
N ALA A 54 -3.15 14.07 -1.15
CA ALA A 54 -2.90 13.61 0.21
C ALA A 54 -1.41 13.73 0.63
N GLY A 55 -0.49 13.72 -0.34
CA GLY A 55 0.94 13.92 -0.12
C GLY A 55 1.86 12.73 -0.45
N PRO A 56 1.48 11.46 -0.22
CA PRO A 56 2.29 10.31 -0.66
C PRO A 56 2.56 10.35 -2.17
N SER A 57 3.71 9.81 -2.59
CA SER A 57 3.99 9.67 -4.02
C SER A 57 3.06 8.64 -4.65
N HIS A 58 2.44 9.01 -5.77
CA HIS A 58 1.66 8.09 -6.59
C HIS A 58 2.52 7.27 -7.57
N VAL A 59 3.85 7.45 -7.57
CA VAL A 59 4.76 6.60 -8.35
C VAL A 59 5.05 5.38 -7.50
N MET A 60 4.29 4.32 -7.72
CA MET A 60 4.26 3.13 -6.89
C MET A 60 4.72 1.86 -7.63
N PRO A 61 5.13 0.80 -6.91
CA PRO A 61 5.50 -0.47 -7.51
C PRO A 61 4.28 -1.19 -8.15
N THR A 62 4.40 -1.58 -9.42
CA THR A 62 3.36 -2.31 -10.17
C THR A 62 3.74 -3.77 -10.42
N GLY A 63 2.80 -4.58 -10.92
CA GLY A 63 3.10 -5.96 -11.36
C GLY A 63 3.62 -6.89 -10.26
N GLY A 64 3.17 -6.70 -9.01
CA GLY A 64 3.58 -7.50 -7.85
C GLY A 64 4.92 -7.08 -7.23
N THR A 65 5.53 -5.99 -7.71
CA THR A 65 6.84 -5.53 -7.21
C THR A 65 6.78 -4.86 -5.83
N ALA A 66 5.59 -4.60 -5.28
CA ALA A 66 5.42 -4.12 -3.91
C ALA A 66 5.98 -5.08 -2.84
N ARG A 67 6.29 -6.34 -3.21
CA ARG A 67 6.97 -7.34 -2.37
C ARG A 67 8.41 -6.96 -2.01
N PHE A 68 9.06 -6.12 -2.81
CA PHE A 68 10.48 -5.82 -2.66
C PHE A 68 10.87 -4.38 -3.02
N SER A 69 9.95 -3.59 -3.56
CA SER A 69 10.15 -2.19 -3.91
C SER A 69 9.24 -1.30 -3.08
N SER A 70 9.68 -0.07 -2.83
CA SER A 70 8.89 0.96 -2.14
C SER A 70 8.35 1.98 -3.15
N PRO A 71 7.31 2.75 -2.79
CA PRO A 71 6.95 3.96 -3.53
C PRO A 71 8.12 4.93 -3.62
N LEU A 72 8.16 5.72 -4.69
CA LEU A 72 9.18 6.74 -4.89
C LEU A 72 9.21 7.69 -3.69
N GLY A 73 10.38 7.83 -3.07
CA GLY A 73 10.64 8.72 -1.96
C GLY A 73 11.92 9.52 -2.14
N VAL A 74 12.24 10.36 -1.16
CA VAL A 74 13.46 11.18 -1.20
C VAL A 74 14.72 10.32 -1.31
N GLN A 75 14.71 9.11 -0.74
CA GLN A 75 15.87 8.20 -0.75
C GLN A 75 16.27 7.76 -2.16
N ASP A 76 15.35 7.69 -3.12
CA ASP A 76 15.66 7.32 -4.51
C ASP A 76 16.55 8.36 -5.22
N PHE A 77 16.64 9.57 -4.66
CA PHE A 77 17.48 10.67 -5.15
C PHE A 77 18.76 10.86 -4.33
N LEU A 78 18.98 10.03 -3.30
CA LEU A 78 20.13 10.11 -2.41
C LEU A 78 21.05 8.89 -2.62
N LYS A 79 22.34 9.08 -2.32
CA LYS A 79 23.34 8.00 -2.31
C LYS A 79 23.95 7.89 -0.92
N SER A 80 23.87 6.71 -0.31
CA SER A 80 24.56 6.42 0.96
C SER A 80 26.06 6.17 0.73
N THR A 81 26.91 6.66 1.64
CA THR A 81 28.36 6.43 1.67
C THR A 81 28.78 6.11 3.11
N SER A 82 29.41 4.96 3.33
CA SER A 82 29.94 4.56 4.65
C SER A 82 31.31 5.19 4.90
N VAL A 83 31.59 5.49 6.17
CA VAL A 83 32.93 5.85 6.69
C VAL A 83 33.42 4.75 7.62
#